data_AF-A0A8J3V263-F1
#
_entry.id   AF-A0A8J3V263-F1
#
_cell.length_a   1.000
_cell.length_b   1.000
_cell.length_c   1.000
_cell.angle_alpha   90.00
_cell.angle_beta   90.00
_cell.angle_gamma   90.00
#
_symmetry.space_group_name_H-M   'P 1'
#
loop_
_entity.id
_entity.type
_entity.pdbx_description
1 polymer ?
#
loop_
_entity_poly.entity_id
_entity_poly.type
_entity_poly.pdbx_seq_one_letter_code
_entity_poly.pdbx_strand_id
1 'polypeptide(L)'
;MGRKPRIDQEELRRLAAEGWSNARLAAHFGVTDSGILQAKRAAGLSKPMTDHSRALPWRLSREHAQSGPATNLRNLSAVAQGRTVPKEKINTAVRWASRLVDGDLDITYDQENGFQEVPAREPSHIAMVLAEAQRALLPHQADQ
;
A
#
# COMPACT_ATOMS: atom_id res chain seq x y z
N MET A 1 26.24 -14.81 -27.42
CA MET A 1 25.08 -14.27 -26.67
C MET A 1 24.54 -15.39 -25.78
N GLY A 2 24.69 -15.28 -24.45
CA GLY A 2 24.34 -16.35 -23.51
C GLY A 2 22.82 -16.44 -23.28
N ARG A 3 22.27 -17.65 -23.38
CA ARG A 3 20.86 -17.96 -23.10
C ARG A 3 20.55 -17.56 -21.65
N LYS A 4 19.57 -16.68 -21.41
CA LYS A 4 19.12 -16.36 -20.04
C LYS A 4 18.70 -17.67 -19.35
N PRO A 5 19.16 -17.96 -18.11
CA PRO A 5 18.66 -19.10 -17.36
C PRO A 5 17.14 -18.96 -17.22
N ARG A 6 16.41 -19.96 -17.72
CA ARG A 6 14.94 -19.98 -17.65
C ARG A 6 14.59 -20.56 -16.29
N ILE A 7 14.03 -19.72 -15.42
CA ILE A 7 13.53 -20.16 -14.12
C ILE A 7 12.35 -21.12 -14.37
N ASP A 8 12.49 -22.34 -13.87
CA ASP A 8 11.40 -23.31 -13.86
C ASP A 8 10.30 -22.81 -12.90
N GLN A 9 9.10 -22.60 -13.45
CA GLN A 9 7.99 -22.02 -12.72
C GLN A 9 7.35 -23.01 -11.74
N GLU A 10 7.40 -24.30 -12.02
CA GLU A 10 6.82 -25.31 -11.14
C GLU A 10 7.72 -25.51 -9.91
N GLU A 11 9.02 -25.60 -10.13
CA GLU A 11 10.00 -25.67 -9.05
C GLU A 11 10.03 -24.38 -8.22
N LEU A 12 9.91 -23.20 -8.86
CA LEU A 12 9.77 -21.94 -8.14
C LEU A 12 8.55 -21.93 -7.21
N ARG A 13 7.41 -22.48 -7.64
CA ARG A 13 6.20 -22.58 -6.80
C ARG A 13 6.43 -23.49 -5.61
N ARG A 14 7.01 -24.68 -5.84
CA ARG A 14 7.30 -25.66 -4.78
C ARG A 14 8.21 -25.07 -3.72
N LEU A 15 9.36 -24.53 -4.12
CA LEU A 15 10.34 -23.96 -3.18
C LEU A 15 9.81 -22.71 -2.47
N ALA A 16 9.02 -21.87 -3.15
CA ALA A 16 8.37 -20.73 -2.51
C ALA A 16 7.31 -21.17 -1.48
N ALA A 17 6.57 -22.24 -1.73
CA ALA A 17 5.61 -22.82 -0.79
C ALA A 17 6.31 -23.43 0.44
N GLU A 18 7.52 -23.95 0.27
CA GLU A 18 8.41 -24.40 1.37
C GLU A 18 9.02 -23.23 2.19
N GLY A 19 8.68 -21.99 1.86
CA GLY A 19 9.11 -20.81 2.61
C GLY A 19 10.53 -20.34 2.28
N TRP A 20 11.11 -20.74 1.15
CA TRP A 20 12.43 -20.27 0.74
C TRP A 20 12.44 -18.75 0.53
N SER A 21 13.50 -18.10 1.04
CA SER A 21 13.72 -16.66 0.83
C SER A 21 14.10 -16.35 -0.62
N ASN A 22 13.86 -15.11 -1.06
CA ASN A 22 14.20 -14.71 -2.43
C ASN A 22 15.71 -14.84 -2.71
N ALA A 23 16.58 -14.54 -1.75
CA ALA A 23 18.02 -14.70 -1.87
C ALA A 23 18.43 -16.18 -2.06
N ARG A 24 17.77 -17.09 -1.34
CA ARG A 24 18.02 -18.54 -1.47
C ARG A 24 17.54 -19.07 -2.83
N LEU A 25 16.38 -18.62 -3.29
CA LEU A 25 15.88 -18.93 -4.64
C LEU A 25 16.81 -18.37 -5.72
N ALA A 26 17.33 -17.15 -5.54
CA ALA A 26 18.24 -16.50 -6.48
C ALA A 26 19.54 -17.30 -6.65
N ALA A 27 20.12 -17.74 -5.53
CA ALA A 27 21.28 -18.64 -5.54
C ALA A 27 20.97 -19.99 -6.20
N HIS A 28 19.80 -20.59 -5.92
CA HIS A 28 19.40 -21.87 -6.50
C HIS A 28 19.22 -21.80 -8.03
N PHE A 29 18.60 -20.75 -8.54
CA PHE A 29 18.35 -20.59 -9.97
C PHE A 29 19.48 -19.86 -10.72
N GLY A 30 20.54 -19.42 -10.04
CA GLY A 30 21.65 -18.68 -10.64
C GLY A 30 21.23 -17.32 -11.23
N VAL A 31 20.30 -16.63 -10.57
CA VAL A 31 19.76 -15.33 -10.99
C VAL A 31 19.89 -14.30 -9.86
N THR A 32 19.50 -13.06 -10.12
CA THR A 32 19.41 -12.01 -9.08
C THR A 32 18.09 -12.09 -8.32
N ASP A 33 18.05 -11.52 -7.11
CA ASP A 33 16.82 -11.34 -6.32
C ASP A 33 15.70 -10.66 -7.13
N SER A 34 16.06 -9.64 -7.93
CA SER A 34 15.14 -8.97 -8.84
C SER A 34 14.57 -9.91 -9.90
N GLY A 35 15.38 -10.84 -10.42
CA GLY A 35 14.93 -11.89 -11.34
C GLY A 35 13.93 -12.86 -10.70
N ILE A 36 14.16 -13.28 -9.45
CA ILE A 36 13.20 -14.07 -8.68
C ILE A 36 11.90 -13.32 -8.45
N LEU A 37 11.96 -12.04 -8.07
CA LEU A 37 10.76 -11.22 -7.88
C LEU A 37 9.94 -11.11 -9.17
N GLN A 38 10.58 -10.93 -10.31
CA GLN A 38 9.91 -10.92 -11.62
C GLN A 38 9.28 -12.28 -11.94
N ALA A 39 10.00 -13.38 -11.69
CA ALA A 39 9.48 -14.73 -11.91
C ALA A 39 8.30 -15.04 -10.99
N LYS A 40 8.36 -14.70 -9.70
CA LYS A 40 7.24 -14.86 -8.76
C LYS A 40 6.01 -14.04 -9.17
N ARG A 41 6.20 -12.84 -9.71
CA ARG A 41 5.08 -12.05 -10.28
C ARG A 41 4.46 -12.75 -11.49
N ALA A 42 5.28 -13.18 -12.45
CA ALA A 42 4.82 -13.92 -13.62
C ALA A 42 4.12 -15.25 -13.27
N ALA A 43 4.53 -15.87 -12.16
CA ALA A 43 3.96 -17.12 -11.64
C ALA A 43 2.65 -16.95 -10.85
N GLY A 44 2.22 -15.71 -10.58
CA GLY A 44 1.10 -15.42 -9.67
C GLY A 44 1.41 -15.63 -8.18
N LEU A 45 2.70 -15.78 -7.82
CA LEU A 45 3.16 -16.04 -6.45
C LEU A 45 3.41 -14.75 -5.64
N SER A 46 3.37 -13.60 -6.29
CA SER A 46 3.44 -12.31 -5.61
C SER A 46 2.04 -11.85 -5.26
N LYS A 47 1.81 -11.53 -3.97
CA LYS A 47 0.58 -10.81 -3.58
C LYS A 47 0.52 -9.50 -4.37
N PRO A 48 -0.62 -9.17 -4.99
CA PRO A 48 -0.80 -7.86 -5.61
C PRO A 48 -0.46 -6.78 -4.58
N MET A 49 0.36 -5.81 -4.97
CA MET A 49 0.56 -4.62 -4.15
C MET A 49 -0.76 -3.86 -4.13
N THR A 50 -1.20 -3.46 -2.95
CA THR A 50 -2.36 -2.58 -2.80
C THR A 50 -2.06 -1.28 -3.53
N ASP A 51 -2.90 -0.92 -4.49
CA ASP A 51 -2.79 0.37 -5.15
C ASP A 51 -3.34 1.44 -4.22
N HIS A 52 -2.49 2.40 -3.86
CA HIS A 52 -2.85 3.52 -3.00
C HIS A 52 -2.96 4.84 -3.77
N SER A 53 -2.83 4.81 -5.10
CA SER A 53 -2.84 6.00 -5.98
C SER A 53 -4.03 6.92 -5.72
N ARG A 54 -5.22 6.36 -5.42
CA ARG A 54 -6.41 7.15 -5.10
C ARG A 54 -6.30 7.95 -3.79
N ALA A 55 -5.65 7.41 -2.76
CA ALA A 55 -5.46 8.10 -1.49
C ALA A 55 -4.15 8.92 -1.46
N LEU A 56 -3.17 8.52 -2.27
CA LEU A 56 -1.86 9.13 -2.44
C LEU A 56 -1.60 9.40 -3.93
N PRO A 57 -2.24 10.42 -4.52
CA PRO A 57 -2.09 10.72 -5.94
C PRO A 57 -0.72 11.31 -6.29
N TRP A 58 0.05 11.74 -5.28
CA TRP A 58 1.36 12.34 -5.47
C TRP A 58 2.48 11.31 -5.57
N ARG A 59 3.46 11.61 -6.41
CA ARG A 59 4.74 10.90 -6.42
C ARG A 59 5.61 11.40 -5.26
N LEU A 60 5.61 10.64 -4.17
CA LEU A 60 6.37 11.00 -2.98
C LEU A 60 7.89 10.83 -3.17
N SER A 61 8.65 11.78 -2.66
CA SER A 61 10.08 11.64 -2.38
C SER A 61 10.31 10.51 -1.37
N ARG A 62 11.50 9.90 -1.42
CA ARG A 62 11.86 8.79 -0.52
C ARG A 62 11.78 9.19 0.95
N GLU A 63 12.15 10.43 1.25
CA GLU A 63 12.15 11.01 2.60
C GLU A 63 10.73 11.17 3.15
N HIS A 64 9.77 11.57 2.31
CA HIS A 64 8.38 11.78 2.72
C HIS A 64 7.52 10.51 2.66
N ALA A 65 8.05 9.44 2.05
CA ALA A 65 7.31 8.19 1.83
C ALA A 65 6.83 7.53 3.13
N GLN A 66 7.52 7.73 4.26
CA GLN A 66 7.16 7.18 5.58
C GLN A 66 6.68 8.26 6.57
N SER A 67 6.32 9.44 6.08
CA SER A 67 5.74 10.50 6.91
C SER A 67 4.39 10.08 7.52
N GLY A 68 3.97 10.78 8.57
CA GLY A 68 2.65 10.58 9.22
C GLY A 68 1.48 10.61 8.23
N PRO A 69 1.32 11.67 7.42
CA PRO A 69 0.25 11.73 6.41
C PRO A 69 0.31 10.57 5.39
N ALA A 70 1.50 10.25 4.87
CA ALA A 70 1.63 9.16 3.91
C ALA A 70 1.26 7.79 4.50
N THR A 71 1.68 7.51 5.73
CA THR A 71 1.35 6.25 6.41
C THR A 71 -0.13 6.17 6.77
N ASN A 72 -0.73 7.27 7.24
CA ASN A 72 -2.16 7.35 7.53
C ASN A 72 -3.02 7.13 6.28
N LEU A 73 -2.70 7.78 5.16
CA LEU A 73 -3.43 7.59 3.89
C LEU A 73 -3.35 6.16 3.38
N ARG A 74 -2.19 5.50 3.49
CA ARG A 74 -2.07 4.07 3.13
C ARG A 74 -2.90 3.18 4.04
N ASN A 75 -2.95 3.45 5.35
CA ASN A 75 -3.77 2.68 6.29
C ASN A 75 -5.26 2.85 5.96
N LEU A 76 -5.74 4.08 5.74
CA LEU A 76 -7.13 4.35 5.35
C LEU A 76 -7.48 3.67 4.03
N SER A 77 -6.62 3.81 3.03
CA SER A 77 -6.78 3.17 1.72
C SER A 77 -6.77 1.64 1.78
N ALA A 78 -5.91 1.05 2.62
CA ALA A 78 -5.87 -0.39 2.82
C ALA A 78 -7.19 -0.90 3.43
N VAL A 79 -7.70 -0.22 4.45
CA VAL A 79 -8.99 -0.55 5.08
C VAL A 79 -10.15 -0.39 4.09
N ALA A 80 -10.19 0.71 3.34
CA ALA A 80 -11.20 0.94 2.31
C ALA A 80 -11.23 -0.16 1.23
N GLN A 81 -10.11 -0.84 1.02
CA GLN A 81 -9.96 -1.99 0.11
C GLN A 81 -10.15 -3.35 0.81
N GLY A 82 -10.71 -3.37 2.02
CA GLY A 82 -11.00 -4.60 2.77
C GLY A 82 -9.76 -5.30 3.35
N ARG A 83 -8.62 -4.61 3.46
CA ARG A 83 -7.40 -5.20 4.03
C ARG A 83 -7.39 -5.06 5.54
N THR A 84 -6.87 -6.09 6.20
CA THR A 84 -6.61 -6.04 7.64
C THR A 84 -5.45 -5.09 7.93
N VAL A 85 -5.71 -4.09 8.78
CA VAL A 85 -4.70 -3.17 9.32
C VAL A 85 -4.82 -3.21 10.85
N PRO A 86 -3.72 -3.18 11.62
CA PRO A 86 -3.78 -3.14 13.08
C PRO A 86 -4.67 -2.00 13.59
N LYS A 87 -5.54 -2.29 14.56
CA LYS A 87 -6.59 -1.38 15.06
C LYS A 87 -6.02 -0.03 15.49
N GLU A 88 -4.86 -0.03 16.14
CA GLU A 88 -4.18 1.16 16.64
C GLU A 88 -3.78 2.10 15.50
N LYS A 89 -3.33 1.53 14.36
CA LYS A 89 -2.96 2.29 13.17
C LYS A 89 -4.18 2.89 12.48
N ILE A 90 -5.28 2.12 12.41
CA ILE A 90 -6.56 2.61 11.87
C ILE A 90 -7.07 3.77 12.72
N ASN A 91 -7.14 3.59 14.05
CA ASN A 91 -7.61 4.62 14.97
C ASN A 91 -6.81 5.92 14.86
N THR A 92 -5.48 5.80 14.73
CA THR A 92 -4.59 6.95 14.53
C THR A 92 -4.90 7.65 13.21
N ALA A 93 -5.03 6.91 12.12
CA ALA A 93 -5.30 7.47 10.81
C ALA A 93 -6.69 8.12 10.72
N VAL A 94 -7.72 7.49 11.30
CA VAL A 94 -9.09 8.02 11.37
C VAL A 94 -9.14 9.28 12.22
N ARG A 95 -8.49 9.31 13.40
CA ARG A 95 -8.45 10.51 14.25
C ARG A 95 -7.76 11.67 13.55
N TRP A 96 -6.64 11.40 12.87
CA TRP A 96 -5.93 12.41 12.10
C TRP A 96 -6.79 12.99 10.98
N ALA A 97 -7.42 12.15 10.17
CA ALA A 97 -8.27 12.59 9.07
C ALA A 97 -9.53 13.30 9.55
N SER A 98 -10.16 12.82 10.62
CA SER A 98 -11.36 13.45 11.20
C SER A 98 -11.04 14.86 11.71
N ARG A 99 -9.91 15.05 12.42
CA ARG A 99 -9.46 16.39 12.85
C ARG A 99 -9.31 17.36 11.68
N LEU A 100 -8.82 16.90 10.53
CA LEU A 100 -8.69 17.76 9.35
C LEU A 100 -10.06 18.15 8.81
N VAL A 101 -10.96 17.18 8.63
CA VAL A 101 -12.32 17.44 8.14
C VAL A 101 -13.11 18.35 9.09
N ASP A 102 -13.07 18.06 10.39
CA ASP A 102 -13.76 18.86 11.42
C ASP A 102 -13.20 20.29 11.53
N GLY A 103 -11.98 20.52 11.05
CA GLY A 103 -11.31 21.82 11.03
C GLY A 103 -11.38 22.55 9.68
N ASP A 104 -12.17 22.07 8.73
CA ASP A 104 -12.22 22.59 7.35
C ASP A 104 -10.84 22.61 6.66
N LEU A 105 -10.04 21.58 6.92
CA LEU A 105 -8.70 21.38 6.36
C LEU A 105 -8.63 20.18 5.42
N ASP A 106 -7.73 20.30 4.46
CA ASP A 106 -7.28 19.24 3.57
C ASP A 106 -5.75 19.19 3.55
N ILE A 107 -5.18 18.37 2.67
CA ILE A 107 -3.74 18.29 2.47
C ILE A 107 -3.33 18.61 1.04
N THR A 108 -2.14 19.17 0.91
CA THR A 108 -1.38 19.18 -0.33
C THR A 108 -0.05 18.47 -0.11
N TYR A 109 0.64 18.18 -1.21
CA TYR A 109 2.00 17.66 -1.18
C TYR A 109 2.85 18.34 -2.24
N ASP A 110 4.04 18.74 -1.84
CA ASP A 110 5.12 19.10 -2.74
C ASP A 110 6.40 18.33 -2.39
N GLN A 111 7.30 18.18 -3.36
CA GLN A 111 8.49 17.34 -3.17
C GLN A 111 9.50 17.92 -2.19
N GLU A 112 9.55 19.25 -2.06
CA GLU A 112 10.54 19.97 -1.26
C GLU A 112 10.12 20.04 0.21
N ASN A 113 8.87 20.40 0.49
CA ASN A 113 8.37 20.65 1.84
C ASN A 113 7.49 19.51 2.37
N GLY A 114 7.07 18.57 1.50
CA GLY A 114 6.28 17.42 1.90
C GLY A 114 4.80 17.74 2.04
N PHE A 115 4.14 17.10 3.03
CA PHE A 115 2.71 17.27 3.24
C PHE A 115 2.42 18.53 4.05
N GLN A 116 1.43 19.30 3.60
CA GLN A 116 0.99 20.51 4.28
C GLN A 116 -0.52 20.50 4.44
N GLU A 117 -1.00 21.01 5.58
CA GLU A 117 -2.42 21.24 5.82
C GLU A 117 -2.82 22.56 5.14
N VAL A 118 -3.91 22.53 4.38
CA VAL A 118 -4.43 23.67 3.63
C VAL A 118 -5.93 23.82 3.88
N PRO A 119 -6.52 25.01 3.73
CA PRO A 119 -7.97 25.14 3.77
C PRO A 119 -8.63 24.20 2.76
N ALA A 120 -9.66 23.48 3.20
CA ALA A 120 -10.39 22.56 2.35
C ALA A 120 -11.05 23.31 1.19
N ARG A 121 -11.07 22.64 0.03
CA ARG A 121 -11.83 23.07 -1.14
C ARG A 121 -12.71 21.91 -1.56
N GLU A 122 -13.83 22.21 -2.22
CA GLU A 122 -14.68 21.15 -2.77
C GLU A 122 -14.19 20.71 -4.16
N PRO A 123 -14.03 19.40 -4.41
CA PRO A 123 -14.17 18.29 -3.45
C PRO A 123 -12.92 18.15 -2.55
N SER A 124 -13.12 17.82 -1.27
CA SER A 124 -12.02 17.57 -0.33
C SER A 124 -11.48 16.15 -0.44
N HIS A 125 -10.16 16.04 -0.60
CA HIS A 125 -9.42 14.78 -0.72
C HIS A 125 -9.47 13.98 0.58
N ILE A 126 -9.12 14.60 1.72
CA ILE A 126 -9.18 13.90 3.01
C ILE A 126 -10.60 13.47 3.38
N ALA A 127 -11.61 14.31 3.13
CA ALA A 127 -13.00 13.95 3.39
C ALA A 127 -13.42 12.72 2.58
N MET A 128 -13.06 12.66 1.30
CA MET A 128 -13.33 11.50 0.44
C MET A 128 -12.64 10.23 0.95
N VAL A 129 -11.34 10.30 1.27
CA VAL A 129 -10.56 9.14 1.74
C VAL A 129 -11.09 8.64 3.09
N LEU A 130 -11.43 9.56 4.00
CA LEU A 130 -12.01 9.22 5.30
C LEU A 130 -13.37 8.52 5.13
N ALA A 131 -14.25 9.07 4.29
CA ALA A 131 -15.57 8.50 4.05
C ALA A 131 -15.49 7.08 3.46
N GLU A 132 -14.53 6.81 2.56
CA GLU A 132 -14.27 5.46 2.05
C GLU A 132 -13.83 4.48 3.13
N ALA A 133 -12.88 4.89 3.97
CA ALA A 133 -12.41 4.05 5.06
C ALA A 133 -13.52 3.79 6.10
N GLN A 134 -14.32 4.80 6.44
CA GLN A 134 -15.45 4.67 7.36
C GLN A 134 -16.50 3.69 6.83
N ARG A 135 -16.86 3.76 5.54
CA ARG A 135 -17.78 2.80 4.93
C ARG A 135 -17.31 1.35 5.07
N ALA A 136 -16.01 1.11 4.96
CA ALA A 136 -15.44 -0.23 5.14
C ALA A 136 -15.34 -0.67 6.61
N LEU A 137 -15.33 0.28 7.55
CA LEU A 137 -15.28 0.01 9.01
C LEU A 137 -16.66 -0.15 9.63
N LEU A 138 -17.72 0.32 8.98
CA LEU A 138 -19.08 0.06 9.43
C LEU A 138 -19.28 -1.46 9.45
N PRO A 139 -19.70 -2.05 10.59
CA PRO A 139 -20.06 -3.45 10.62
C PRO A 139 -21.12 -3.69 9.55
N HIS A 140 -21.00 -4.78 8.78
CA HIS A 140 -22.13 -5.29 7.99
C HIS A 140 -23.27 -5.64 8.97
N GLN A 141 -24.08 -4.66 9.34
CA GLN A 141 -25.38 -4.89 9.97
C GLN A 141 -26.36 -5.26 8.87
N ALA A 142 -26.23 -6.48 8.36
CA ALA A 142 -27.22 -7.18 7.56
C ALA A 142 -26.78 -8.65 7.45
N ASP A 143 -27.09 -9.42 8.49
CA ASP A 143 -27.42 -10.85 8.46
C ASP A 143 -27.29 -11.38 9.90
N GLN A 144 -28.32 -11.10 10.72
CA GLN A 144 -29.02 -12.02 11.65
C GLN A 144 -30.34 -11.37 12.10
#